data_AF-A0A969MZR5-F1
#
_entry.id   AF-A0A969MZR5-F1
#
_cell.length_a   1.000
_cell.length_b   1.000
_cell.length_c   1.000
_cell.angle_alpha   90.00
_cell.angle_beta   90.00
_cell.angle_gamma   90.00
#
_symmetry.space_group_name_H-M   'P 1'
#
loop_
_entity.id
_entity.type
_entity.pdbx_description
1 polymer ?
#
loop_
_entity_poly.entity_id
_entity_poly.type
_entity_poly.pdbx_seq_one_letter_code
_entity_poly.pdbx_strand_id
1 'polypeptide(L)'
;MYCYHLGSEFDEITRLFQWYGDRLIHLPDNLEVVCQQIHADQLDILIFLDLGMTPQTTQIAGLRLAPIQCAAWGHPITTGLPTIDYYISADLLEPKGAHNHYSEQLICLPHLGIHYSIPDIPPLQRSRSDFDLDENSIIYLSCQSLFKYFAPV
;
A
#
# COMPACT_ATOMS: atom_id res chain seq x y z
N MET A 1 9.83 14.03 -5.39
CA MET A 1 9.23 12.73 -5.07
C MET A 1 9.90 11.63 -5.88
N TYR A 2 10.54 10.69 -5.18
CA TYR A 2 11.19 9.52 -5.78
C TYR A 2 10.27 8.33 -5.54
N CYS A 3 10.07 7.49 -6.55
CA CYS A 3 9.29 6.27 -6.45
C CYS A 3 10.23 5.07 -6.66
N TYR A 4 10.29 4.18 -5.68
CA TYR A 4 11.07 2.95 -5.75
C TYR A 4 10.14 1.78 -6.01
N HIS A 5 10.26 1.17 -7.18
CA HIS A 5 9.49 -0.01 -7.56
C HIS A 5 10.35 -1.25 -7.38
N LEU A 6 9.91 -2.17 -6.52
CA LEU A 6 10.64 -3.39 -6.16
C LEU A 6 10.15 -4.64 -6.91
N GLY A 7 8.99 -4.58 -7.55
CA GLY A 7 8.41 -5.73 -8.26
C GLY A 7 9.10 -6.00 -9.60
N SER A 8 9.03 -7.24 -10.09
CA SER A 8 9.59 -7.61 -11.39
C SER A 8 8.79 -7.06 -12.58
N GLU A 9 7.48 -6.94 -12.42
CA GLU A 9 6.55 -6.55 -13.49
C GLU A 9 6.46 -5.03 -13.65
N PHE A 10 6.27 -4.57 -14.88
CA PHE A 10 6.15 -3.15 -15.20
C PHE A 10 4.95 -2.91 -16.11
N ASP A 11 3.83 -2.50 -15.52
CA ASP A 11 2.55 -2.33 -16.19
C ASP A 11 2.20 -0.87 -16.49
N GLU A 12 0.98 -0.63 -16.99
CA GLU A 12 0.48 0.71 -17.30
C GLU A 12 0.35 1.60 -16.06
N ILE A 13 0.03 1.03 -14.90
CA ILE A 13 -0.06 1.78 -13.65
C ILE A 13 1.32 2.20 -13.17
N THR A 14 2.32 1.31 -13.23
CA THR A 14 3.71 1.65 -12.91
C THR A 14 4.24 2.77 -13.82
N ARG A 15 3.85 2.78 -15.10
CA ARG A 15 4.18 3.88 -16.04
C ARG A 15 3.59 5.22 -15.61
N LEU A 16 2.40 5.24 -15.02
CA LEU A 16 1.78 6.49 -14.56
C LEU A 16 2.66 7.20 -13.51
N PHE A 17 3.37 6.45 -12.66
CA PHE A 17 4.27 7.04 -11.66
C PHE A 17 5.47 7.78 -12.26
N GLN A 18 5.82 7.54 -13.53
CA GLN A 18 6.81 8.36 -14.23
C GLN A 18 6.33 9.81 -14.45
N TRP A 19 5.01 10.01 -14.55
CA TRP A 19 4.42 11.33 -14.80
C TRP A 19 4.17 12.13 -13.52
N TYR A 20 3.94 11.44 -12.40
CA TYR A 20 3.63 12.07 -11.11
C TYR A 20 4.87 12.29 -10.23
N GLY A 21 5.93 11.51 -10.43
CA GLY A 21 7.18 11.60 -9.68
C GLY A 21 8.28 12.37 -10.43
N ASP A 22 9.27 12.86 -9.68
CA ASP A 22 10.49 13.42 -10.27
C ASP A 22 11.37 12.30 -10.83
N ARG A 23 11.36 11.13 -10.17
CA ARG A 23 12.14 9.95 -10.55
C ARG A 23 11.38 8.68 -10.23
N LEU A 24 11.28 7.79 -11.20
CA LEU A 24 10.90 6.39 -11.00
C LEU A 24 12.16 5.52 -11.10
N ILE A 25 12.46 4.80 -10.04
CA ILE A 25 13.63 3.93 -9.93
C ILE A 25 13.11 2.49 -9.78
N HIS A 26 13.34 1.66 -10.79
CA HIS A 26 12.92 0.26 -10.81
C HIS A 26 14.12 -0.62 -10.44
N LEU A 27 14.05 -1.28 -9.29
CA LEU A 27 15.12 -2.11 -8.74
C LEU A 27 14.56 -3.47 -8.33
N PRO A 28 14.25 -4.35 -9.30
CA PRO A 28 13.79 -5.69 -8.98
C PRO A 28 14.94 -6.50 -8.36
N ASP A 29 14.61 -7.26 -7.32
CA ASP A 29 15.38 -8.42 -6.85
C ASP A 29 16.87 -8.19 -6.51
N ASN A 30 17.17 -7.19 -5.68
CA ASN A 30 18.42 -7.16 -4.91
C ASN A 30 18.32 -6.21 -3.70
N LEU A 31 18.22 -6.76 -2.48
CA LEU A 31 18.10 -5.97 -1.26
C LEU A 31 19.24 -4.96 -1.09
N GLU A 32 20.48 -5.39 -1.32
CA GLU A 32 21.65 -4.54 -1.11
C GLU A 32 21.66 -3.35 -2.07
N VAL A 33 21.40 -3.59 -3.36
CA VAL A 33 21.34 -2.53 -4.38
C VAL A 33 20.23 -1.54 -4.08
N VAL A 34 19.06 -2.02 -3.64
CA VAL A 34 17.94 -1.15 -3.24
C VAL A 34 18.36 -0.24 -2.07
N CYS A 35 18.93 -0.81 -1.02
CA CYS A 35 19.35 -0.04 0.15
C CYS A 35 20.46 0.96 -0.18
N GLN A 36 21.44 0.56 -1.00
CA GLN A 36 22.51 1.45 -1.47
C GLN A 36 21.95 2.61 -2.29
N GLN A 37 21.00 2.34 -3.19
CA GLN A 37 20.38 3.38 -4.01
C GLN A 37 19.58 4.38 -3.16
N ILE A 38 18.72 3.90 -2.26
CA ILE A 38 17.93 4.75 -1.36
C ILE A 38 18.86 5.60 -0.47
N HIS A 39 19.92 5.01 0.08
CA HIS A 39 20.88 5.73 0.89
C HIS A 39 21.64 6.80 0.10
N ALA A 40 22.05 6.49 -1.13
CA ALA A 40 22.75 7.41 -2.02
C ALA A 40 21.88 8.59 -2.48
N ASP A 41 20.56 8.39 -2.56
CA ASP A 41 19.61 9.44 -2.93
C ASP A 41 19.37 10.47 -1.80
N GLN A 42 19.89 10.23 -0.58
CA GLN A 42 19.87 11.15 0.56
C GLN A 42 18.48 11.76 0.84
N LEU A 43 17.47 10.91 0.91
CA LEU A 43 16.09 11.32 1.14
C LEU A 43 15.92 11.95 2.54
N ASP A 44 15.16 13.03 2.63
CA ASP A 44 14.73 13.58 3.92
C ASP A 44 13.67 12.69 4.60
N ILE A 45 12.75 12.15 3.81
CA ILE A 45 11.63 11.32 4.24
C ILE A 45 11.50 10.11 3.31
N LEU A 46 11.42 8.91 3.88
CA LEU A 46 11.10 7.67 3.18
C LEU A 46 9.75 7.12 3.64
N ILE A 47 8.83 6.89 2.70
CA ILE A 47 7.48 6.38 3.01
C ILE A 47 7.30 4.99 2.40
N PHE A 48 7.01 4.00 3.25
CA PHE A 48 6.65 2.65 2.85
C PHE A 48 5.13 2.55 2.70
N LEU A 49 4.65 2.25 1.49
CA LEU A 49 3.22 2.21 1.19
C LEU A 49 2.57 0.85 1.52
N ASP A 50 3.35 -0.22 1.57
CA ASP A 50 2.90 -1.62 1.65
C ASP A 50 3.76 -2.47 2.60
N LEU A 51 4.31 -1.85 3.65
CA LEU A 51 5.22 -2.50 4.59
C LEU A 51 4.60 -3.76 5.19
N GLY A 52 5.30 -4.88 5.08
CA GLY A 52 4.86 -6.17 5.62
C GLY A 52 4.19 -7.09 4.59
N MET A 53 3.89 -6.61 3.38
CA MET A 53 3.36 -7.47 2.31
C MET A 53 4.43 -8.39 1.71
N THR A 54 5.71 -7.99 1.77
CA THR A 54 6.84 -8.81 1.33
C THR A 54 7.96 -8.81 2.37
N PRO A 55 8.71 -9.91 2.54
CA PRO A 55 9.86 -9.93 3.43
C PRO A 55 10.89 -8.85 3.13
N GLN A 56 11.10 -8.54 1.84
CA GLN A 56 12.07 -7.54 1.40
C GLN A 56 11.72 -6.13 1.90
N THR A 57 10.46 -5.70 1.82
CA THR A 57 10.04 -4.38 2.33
C THR A 57 10.31 -4.25 3.83
N THR A 58 10.04 -5.30 4.62
CA THR A 58 10.34 -5.33 6.06
C THR A 58 11.83 -5.27 6.34
N GLN A 59 12.66 -5.96 5.55
CA GLN A 59 14.12 -5.92 5.67
C GLN A 59 14.67 -4.52 5.39
N ILE A 60 14.20 -3.86 4.34
CA ILE A 60 14.56 -2.47 3.99
C ILE A 60 14.13 -1.52 5.11
N ALA A 61 12.88 -1.64 5.57
CA ALA A 61 12.32 -0.80 6.63
C ALA A 61 13.04 -0.97 7.96
N GLY A 62 13.60 -2.15 8.25
CA GLY A 62 14.44 -2.40 9.41
C GLY A 62 15.79 -1.66 9.38
N LEU A 63 16.17 -1.11 8.23
CA LEU A 63 17.31 -0.22 8.11
C LEU A 63 16.85 1.23 8.22
N ARG A 64 17.67 2.07 8.86
CA ARG A 64 17.46 3.51 8.91
C ARG A 64 18.12 4.14 7.66
N LEU A 65 17.35 4.25 6.58
CA LEU A 65 17.82 4.74 5.27
C LEU A 65 17.53 6.22 5.02
N ALA A 66 16.58 6.81 5.75
CA ALA A 66 16.31 8.25 5.77
C ALA A 66 16.18 8.75 7.22
N PRO A 67 16.42 10.06 7.49
CA PRO A 67 16.23 10.65 8.81
C PRO A 67 14.82 10.47 9.36
N ILE A 68 13.81 10.54 8.49
CA ILE A 68 12.42 10.25 8.82
C ILE A 68 11.94 9.07 7.98
N GLN A 69 11.39 8.05 8.62
CA GLN A 69 10.74 6.93 7.94
C GLN A 69 9.29 6.78 8.40
N CYS A 70 8.40 6.58 7.42
CA CYS A 70 6.97 6.44 7.67
C CYS A 70 6.45 5.14 7.05
N ALA A 71 5.42 4.56 7.65
CA ALA A 71 4.58 3.54 7.01
C ALA A 71 3.19 4.12 6.74
N ALA A 72 2.49 3.57 5.75
CA ALA A 72 1.09 3.91 5.44
C ALA A 72 0.18 2.67 5.51
N TRP A 73 -1.12 2.90 5.39
CA TRP A 73 -2.19 1.92 5.60
C TRP A 73 -2.25 0.73 4.63
N GLY A 74 -1.29 0.53 3.72
CA GLY A 74 -1.29 -0.62 2.80
C GLY A 74 -1.37 -1.96 3.55
N HIS A 75 -0.65 -2.09 4.65
CA HIS A 75 -0.92 -3.12 5.65
C HIS A 75 -1.46 -2.46 6.94
N PRO A 76 -2.76 -2.62 7.28
CA PRO A 76 -3.42 -1.85 8.33
C PRO A 76 -3.13 -2.41 9.73
N ILE A 77 -1.84 -2.47 10.09
CA ILE A 77 -1.33 -2.87 11.40
C ILE A 77 -0.03 -2.11 11.68
N THR A 78 0.25 -1.85 12.96
CA THR A 78 1.54 -1.32 13.43
C THR A 78 2.70 -2.15 12.88
N THR A 79 3.81 -1.50 12.51
CA THR A 79 4.98 -2.21 11.97
C THR A 79 5.80 -2.87 13.08
N GLY A 80 5.76 -2.32 14.30
CA GLY A 80 6.58 -2.77 15.42
C GLY A 80 8.07 -2.48 15.27
N LEU A 81 8.48 -1.74 14.23
CA LEU A 81 9.89 -1.47 13.93
C LEU A 81 10.35 -0.17 14.58
N PRO A 82 11.47 -0.17 15.35
CA PRO A 82 12.01 1.05 15.96
C PRO A 82 12.61 2.04 14.94
N THR A 83 12.70 1.62 13.68
CA THR A 83 13.19 2.39 12.54
C THR A 83 12.09 3.14 11.81
N ILE A 84 10.82 2.96 12.16
CA ILE A 84 9.69 3.71 11.60
C ILE A 84 9.21 4.71 12.64
N ASP A 85 9.20 5.99 12.28
CA ASP A 85 8.87 7.08 13.20
C ASP A 85 7.37 7.36 13.21
N TYR A 86 6.72 7.28 12.04
CA TYR A 86 5.32 7.63 11.87
C TYR A 86 4.53 6.56 11.13
N TYR A 87 3.26 6.40 11.52
CA TYR A 87 2.28 5.63 10.77
C TYR A 87 1.21 6.60 10.23
N ILE A 88 1.02 6.62 8.92
CA ILE A 88 0.07 7.50 8.23
C ILE A 88 -1.24 6.74 8.00
N SER A 89 -2.26 7.12 8.76
CA SER A 89 -3.63 6.61 8.68
C SER A 89 -4.63 7.75 8.39
N ALA A 90 -5.90 7.57 8.73
CA ALA A 90 -6.94 8.58 8.53
C ALA A 90 -7.99 8.60 9.64
N ASP A 91 -8.61 9.77 9.85
CA ASP A 91 -9.57 10.02 10.94
C ASP A 91 -10.78 9.07 10.91
N LEU A 92 -11.25 8.67 9.73
CA LEU A 92 -12.39 7.76 9.58
C LEU A 92 -12.00 6.28 9.60
N LEU A 93 -10.71 5.97 9.62
CA LEU A 93 -10.20 4.59 9.73
C LEU A 93 -9.88 4.21 11.18
N GLU A 94 -9.56 5.20 12.01
CA GLU A 94 -9.06 4.96 13.36
C GLU A 94 -10.13 5.16 14.45
N PRO A 95 -10.24 4.25 15.42
CA PRO A 95 -11.08 4.47 16.59
C PRO A 95 -10.47 5.51 17.53
N LYS A 96 -11.30 6.03 18.45
CA LYS A 96 -10.78 6.85 19.56
C LYS A 96 -9.75 6.06 20.36
N GLY A 97 -8.59 6.68 20.61
CA GLY A 97 -7.50 6.04 21.36
C GLY A 97 -6.57 5.16 20.52
N ALA A 98 -6.70 5.18 19.19
CA ALA A 98 -5.88 4.37 18.27
C ALA A 98 -4.37 4.47 18.50
N HIS A 99 -3.86 5.66 18.88
CA HIS A 99 -2.43 5.88 19.18
C HIS A 99 -1.83 4.90 20.19
N ASN A 100 -2.63 4.27 21.06
CA ASN A 100 -2.16 3.27 22.02
C ASN A 100 -1.86 1.89 21.39
N HIS A 101 -2.23 1.69 20.13
CA HIS A 101 -2.06 0.44 19.39
C HIS A 101 -0.89 0.49 18.39
N TYR A 102 -0.23 1.65 18.26
CA TYR A 102 0.89 1.85 17.35
C TYR A 102 2.20 1.99 18.11
N SER A 103 3.27 1.45 17.54
CA SER A 103 4.64 1.68 18.02
C SER A 103 5.20 3.02 17.56
N GLU A 104 4.69 3.48 16.42
CA GLU A 104 4.98 4.71 15.71
C GLU A 104 4.10 5.85 16.24
N GLN A 105 4.48 7.08 15.92
CA GLN A 105 3.56 8.20 16.08
C GLN A 105 2.49 8.16 14.99
N LEU A 106 1.24 7.96 15.39
CA LEU A 106 0.11 7.92 14.49
C LEU A 106 -0.22 9.33 13.96
N ILE A 107 -0.21 9.48 12.63
CA ILE A 107 -0.68 10.67 11.92
C ILE A 107 -1.99 10.32 11.23
N CYS A 108 -3.08 11.00 11.59
CA CYS A 108 -4.37 10.82 10.93
C CYS A 108 -4.61 11.93 9.92
N LEU A 109 -4.73 11.56 8.65
CA LEU A 109 -5.18 12.46 7.60
C LEU A 109 -6.70 12.70 7.71
N PRO A 110 -7.21 13.86 7.24
CA PRO A 110 -8.64 14.12 7.22
C PRO A 110 -9.41 13.08 6.41
N HIS A 111 -10.63 12.74 6.87
CA HIS A 111 -11.54 11.81 6.21
C HIS A 111 -10.94 10.40 6.06
N LEU A 112 -10.87 9.87 4.83
CA LEU A 112 -10.31 8.55 4.53
C LEU A 112 -8.83 8.60 4.16
N GLY A 113 -8.21 9.79 4.05
CA GLY A 113 -6.80 9.91 3.65
C GLY A 113 -6.51 9.35 2.25
N ILE A 114 -7.55 9.20 1.42
CA ILE A 114 -7.51 8.52 0.12
C ILE A 114 -8.11 9.45 -0.93
N HIS A 115 -7.46 9.47 -2.11
CA HIS A 115 -7.96 10.15 -3.29
C HIS A 115 -7.88 9.21 -4.50
N TYR A 116 -9.04 8.83 -5.05
CA TYR A 116 -9.12 8.04 -6.27
C TYR A 116 -9.95 8.78 -7.32
N SER A 117 -9.54 8.66 -8.58
CA SER A 117 -10.37 9.03 -9.72
C SER A 117 -11.41 7.94 -9.95
N ILE A 118 -12.59 8.33 -10.43
CA ILE A 118 -13.60 7.36 -10.87
C ILE A 118 -13.05 6.64 -12.10
N PRO A 119 -12.95 5.29 -12.09
CA PRO A 119 -12.42 4.56 -13.23
C PRO A 119 -13.40 4.60 -14.40
N ASP A 120 -12.88 4.53 -15.63
CA ASP A 120 -13.71 4.36 -16.82
C ASP A 120 -14.34 2.97 -16.83
N ILE A 121 -15.67 2.92 -16.66
CA ILE A 121 -16.42 1.67 -16.63
C ILE A 121 -16.77 1.27 -18.07
N PRO A 122 -16.28 0.13 -18.59
CA PRO A 122 -16.63 -0.32 -19.93
C PRO A 122 -18.12 -0.67 -20.03
N PRO A 123 -18.72 -0.59 -21.23
CA PRO A 123 -20.11 -0.98 -21.43
C PRO A 123 -20.34 -2.44 -21.03
N LEU A 124 -21.51 -2.74 -20.46
CA LEU A 124 -21.90 -4.10 -20.10
C LEU A 124 -21.95 -4.98 -21.35
N GLN A 125 -21.13 -6.03 -21.38
CA GLN A 125 -21.05 -6.96 -22.51
C GLN A 125 -21.75 -8.29 -22.27
N ARG A 126 -22.20 -8.57 -21.04
CA ARG A 126 -22.79 -9.84 -20.63
C ARG A 126 -24.04 -9.64 -19.79
N SER A 127 -24.96 -10.62 -19.86
CA SER A 127 -26.16 -10.70 -19.04
C SER A 127 -25.98 -11.69 -17.87
N ARG A 128 -26.99 -11.80 -17.00
CA ARG A 128 -26.98 -12.75 -15.88
C ARG A 128 -26.97 -14.20 -16.36
N SER A 129 -27.68 -14.48 -17.46
CA SER A 129 -27.70 -15.81 -18.07
C SER A 129 -26.33 -16.31 -18.53
N ASP A 130 -25.39 -15.41 -18.86
CA ASP A 130 -24.01 -15.79 -19.23
C ASP A 130 -23.19 -16.34 -18.05
N PHE A 131 -23.72 -16.21 -16.83
CA PHE A 131 -23.12 -16.71 -15.58
C PHE A 131 -24.02 -17.72 -14.86
N ASP A 132 -25.01 -18.28 -15.55
CA ASP A 132 -26.00 -19.21 -14.99
C ASP A 132 -26.81 -18.62 -13.82
N LEU A 133 -26.99 -17.29 -13.81
CA LEU A 133 -27.76 -16.57 -12.79
C LEU A 133 -29.18 -16.25 -13.29
N ASP A 134 -30.18 -16.48 -12.44
CA ASP A 134 -31.57 -16.13 -12.73
C ASP A 134 -31.78 -14.61 -12.78
N GLU A 135 -32.56 -14.13 -13.75
CA GLU A 135 -32.81 -12.70 -13.96
C GLU A 135 -33.51 -12.02 -12.77
N ASN A 136 -34.28 -12.75 -11.96
CA ASN A 136 -35.00 -12.22 -10.81
C ASN A 136 -34.28 -12.47 -9.47
N SER A 137 -33.13 -13.13 -9.49
CA SER A 137 -32.36 -13.40 -8.27
C SER A 137 -31.79 -12.12 -7.65
N ILE A 138 -31.75 -12.08 -6.31
CA ILE A 138 -30.97 -11.08 -5.59
C ILE A 138 -29.53 -11.58 -5.53
N ILE A 139 -28.61 -10.80 -6.11
CA ILE A 139 -27.19 -11.14 -6.16
C ILE A 139 -26.49 -10.45 -4.99
N TYR A 140 -25.90 -11.25 -4.09
CA TYR A 140 -24.95 -10.78 -3.10
C TYR A 140 -23.53 -11.04 -3.60
N LEU A 141 -22.71 -9.99 -3.66
CA LEU A 141 -21.33 -10.09 -4.13
C LEU A 141 -20.38 -9.65 -3.01
N SER A 142 -19.39 -10.49 -2.72
CA SER A 142 -18.32 -10.15 -1.79
C SER A 142 -16.96 -10.50 -2.42
N CYS A 143 -16.37 -9.51 -3.09
CA CYS A 143 -15.06 -9.63 -3.73
C CYS A 143 -13.94 -9.38 -2.72
N GLN A 144 -13.60 -10.39 -1.93
CA GLN A 144 -12.53 -10.31 -0.93
C GLN A 144 -11.60 -11.51 -1.06
N SER A 145 -10.34 -11.35 -0.64
CA SER A 145 -9.37 -12.43 -0.59
C SER A 145 -9.82 -13.56 0.35
N LEU A 146 -9.52 -14.81 -0.01
CA LEU A 146 -10.04 -16.01 0.68
C LEU A 146 -9.73 -16.05 2.18
N PHE A 147 -8.56 -15.57 2.59
CA PHE A 147 -8.15 -15.57 4.01
C PHE A 147 -9.06 -14.71 4.91
N LYS A 148 -9.87 -13.80 4.35
CA LYS A 148 -10.86 -13.02 5.12
C LYS A 148 -12.09 -13.83 5.50
N TYR A 149 -12.39 -14.91 4.77
CA TYR A 149 -13.51 -15.81 5.08
C TYR A 149 -13.08 -16.97 5.96
N PHE A 150 -11.82 -17.39 5.83
CA PHE A 150 -11.24 -18.49 6.57
C PHE A 150 -10.09 -17.98 7.44
N ALA A 151 -10.43 -17.25 8.51
CA ALA A 151 -9.44 -16.99 9.56
C ALA A 151 -9.13 -18.32 10.26
N PRO A 152 -7.86 -18.77 10.33
CA PRO A 152 -7.51 -19.92 11.16
C PRO A 152 -7.86 -19.58 12.61
N VAL A 153 -8.74 -20.39 13.20
CA VAL A 153 -9.10 -20.35 14.63
C VAL A 153 -7.94 -20.85 15.47
#